data_AF-A0A2A7U7Y9-F1
#
_entry.id   AF-A0A2A7U7Y9-F1
#
_cell.length_a   1.000
_cell.length_b   1.000
_cell.length_c   1.000
_cell.angle_alpha   90.00
_cell.angle_beta   90.00
_cell.angle_gamma   90.00
#
_symmetry.space_group_name_H-M   'P 1'
#
loop_
_entity.id
_entity.type
_entity.pdbx_description
1 polymer ?
#
loop_
_entity_poly.entity_id
_entity_poly.type
_entity_poly.pdbx_seq_one_letter_code
_entity_poly.pdbx_strand_id
1 'polypeptide(L)'
;MATISGRLINGIGEPIKNCKITLKSISTSTTVIAHTTASQTPSATGDYSMSVEPGKYKVTLGVDGFPPEYVGDIQVYKDSLDGTLNYFLGLPQDDDLRPDAIKHFEAMVDKVASQVAEVEKSKLAAEGSARSAAASADRASQITGLSTVADAISMASVPLPDVWIPFNDSLQMLTGYGEEVKVGAVTVAKMASFSRATTATYTDKSGTRRIAKVDEPRFEKNGLFIEGQGTNLNVKSIDFSSWRTYSGNTLLNTGKTDELGNEIWEWSYIAPEVISNSVVMQNPYGNLTPGRTYTASCFIKGSKDAYVEMYSADSFTRGEYIVEELADGWRRESLTFTTLAQATGYYLRLQVRNPTVPKKILLAGFQLEMSPFATSYILTNGSAVTRARDECSIDTRNNYISAFSGRTMSVYFDSKIGVKGDLWALILSANPARPNKDQVTYSSKLNQIWFDFMTGVVDEYKSVTAPNNGAGLVTVRNGQDGAVISINGEVTDSQFNASSDALMPSKIYIGGHPSSPGSSLFGHVRNLRIWHSPLTKEQIKAIR
;
A
#
# COMPACT_ATOMS: atom_id res chain seq x y z
N MET A 1 -6.95 -46.09 19.08
CA MET A 1 -7.87 -47.24 19.24
C MET A 1 -9.27 -46.75 18.98
N ALA A 2 -10.05 -47.50 18.20
CA ALA A 2 -11.48 -47.25 18.00
C ALA A 2 -12.26 -48.34 18.74
N THR A 3 -13.39 -47.98 19.35
CA THR A 3 -14.30 -48.93 19.99
C THR A 3 -15.25 -49.49 18.95
N ILE A 4 -15.16 -50.80 18.69
CA ILE A 4 -16.10 -51.52 17.85
C ILE A 4 -17.16 -52.14 18.74
N SER A 5 -18.37 -51.60 18.70
CA SER A 5 -19.47 -52.00 19.57
C SER A 5 -20.82 -51.97 18.86
N GLY A 6 -21.74 -52.83 19.28
CA GLY A 6 -23.07 -52.93 18.68
C GLY A 6 -23.79 -54.21 19.09
N ARG A 7 -24.88 -54.53 18.39
CA ARG A 7 -25.65 -55.76 18.59
C ARG A 7 -25.57 -56.65 17.36
N LEU A 8 -25.13 -57.89 17.54
CA LEU A 8 -25.06 -58.89 16.48
C LEU A 8 -26.42 -59.60 16.34
N ILE A 9 -27.10 -59.36 15.23
CA ILE A 9 -28.42 -59.89 14.90
C ILE A 9 -28.40 -60.66 13.58
N ASN A 10 -29.32 -61.61 13.41
CA ASN A 10 -29.53 -62.31 12.14
C ASN A 10 -30.38 -61.46 11.17
N GLY A 11 -30.61 -61.98 9.96
CA GLY A 11 -31.37 -61.28 8.90
C GLY A 11 -32.85 -61.00 9.21
N ILE A 12 -33.39 -61.54 10.32
CA ILE A 12 -34.76 -61.27 10.80
C ILE A 12 -34.78 -60.47 12.12
N GLY A 13 -33.62 -59.99 12.58
CA GLY A 13 -33.49 -59.08 13.73
C GLY A 13 -33.29 -59.75 15.10
N GLU A 14 -33.17 -61.07 15.16
CA GLU A 14 -32.94 -61.79 16.42
C GLU A 14 -31.45 -61.84 16.78
N PRO A 15 -31.07 -61.73 18.08
CA PRO A 15 -29.69 -61.84 18.51
C PRO A 15 -29.04 -63.18 18.16
N ILE A 16 -27.82 -63.13 17.60
CA ILE A 16 -27.02 -64.34 17.37
C ILE A 16 -26.36 -64.73 18.70
N LYS A 17 -26.88 -65.79 19.34
CA LYS A 17 -26.38 -66.32 20.62
C LYS A 17 -25.16 -67.22 20.42
N ASN A 18 -24.33 -67.34 21.44
CA ASN A 18 -23.15 -68.23 21.46
C ASN A 18 -22.21 -68.02 20.26
N CYS A 19 -22.03 -66.77 19.86
CA CYS A 19 -21.13 -66.38 18.78
C CYS A 19 -19.79 -65.88 19.34
N LYS A 20 -18.71 -66.09 18.61
CA LYS A 20 -17.39 -65.55 18.88
C LYS A 20 -16.93 -64.72 17.68
N ILE A 21 -16.79 -63.41 17.88
CA ILE A 21 -16.21 -62.50 16.90
C ILE A 21 -14.69 -62.61 17.02
N THR A 22 -14.00 -62.98 15.95
CA THR A 22 -12.54 -63.10 15.91
C THR A 22 -11.98 -62.09 14.91
N LEU A 23 -11.03 -61.27 15.36
CA LEU A 23 -10.21 -60.40 14.52
C LEU A 23 -8.82 -60.99 14.39
N LYS A 24 -8.42 -61.36 13.17
CA LYS A 24 -7.06 -61.80 12.87
C LYS A 24 -6.33 -60.71 12.09
N SER A 25 -5.23 -60.17 12.62
CA SER A 25 -4.42 -59.20 11.90
C SER A 25 -3.88 -59.79 10.59
N ILE A 26 -4.03 -59.06 9.49
CA ILE A 26 -3.57 -59.48 8.14
C ILE A 26 -2.18 -58.90 7.83
N SER A 27 -1.84 -57.75 8.40
CA SER A 27 -0.59 -57.04 8.18
C SER A 27 -0.04 -56.44 9.47
N THR A 28 1.28 -56.36 9.61
CA THR A 28 1.91 -55.71 10.76
C THR A 28 1.66 -54.20 10.70
N SER A 29 0.99 -53.65 11.71
CA SER A 29 0.86 -52.21 11.94
C SER A 29 1.92 -51.72 12.93
N THR A 30 1.91 -50.42 13.26
CA THR A 30 2.80 -49.85 14.27
C THR A 30 2.56 -50.40 15.69
N THR A 31 1.39 -51.00 15.95
CA THR A 31 1.00 -51.48 17.28
C THR A 31 0.58 -52.96 17.32
N VAL A 32 0.27 -53.58 16.17
CA VAL A 32 -0.20 -54.97 16.09
C VAL A 32 0.58 -55.77 15.05
N ILE A 33 1.16 -56.91 15.45
CA ILE A 33 1.89 -57.81 14.55
C ILE A 33 0.90 -58.64 13.71
N ALA A 34 1.24 -58.90 12.45
CA ALA A 34 0.45 -59.76 11.56
C ALA A 34 0.14 -61.14 12.18
N HIS A 35 -1.00 -61.71 11.80
CA HIS A 35 -1.51 -63.03 12.21
C HIS A 35 -1.87 -63.21 13.69
N THR A 36 -1.70 -62.19 14.52
CA THR A 36 -2.24 -62.18 15.89
C THR A 36 -3.77 -62.16 15.86
N THR A 37 -4.39 -62.78 16.87
CA THR A 37 -5.85 -62.90 16.97
C THR A 37 -6.36 -62.32 18.27
N ALA A 38 -7.42 -61.51 18.19
CA ALA A 38 -8.24 -61.08 19.31
C ALA A 38 -9.67 -61.61 19.13
N SER A 39 -10.38 -61.86 20.22
CA SER A 39 -11.75 -62.34 20.13
C SER A 39 -12.66 -61.79 21.21
N GLN A 40 -13.91 -61.54 20.85
CA GLN A 40 -14.96 -61.06 21.73
C GLN A 40 -16.20 -61.96 21.60
N THR A 41 -16.81 -62.31 22.74
CA THR A 41 -18.07 -63.06 22.77
C THR A 41 -19.18 -62.06 23.08
N PRO A 42 -20.21 -61.90 22.21
CA PRO A 42 -21.37 -61.06 22.51
C PRO A 42 -22.18 -61.61 23.69
N SER A 43 -22.95 -60.73 24.35
CA SER A 43 -23.85 -61.10 25.44
C SER A 43 -25.02 -61.98 24.96
N ALA A 44 -25.84 -62.47 25.90
CA ALA A 44 -27.08 -63.19 25.58
C ALA A 44 -28.10 -62.38 24.76
N THR A 45 -27.98 -61.04 24.75
CA THR A 45 -28.77 -60.09 23.94
C THR A 45 -28.07 -59.70 22.63
N GLY A 46 -26.91 -60.30 22.33
CA GLY A 46 -26.13 -60.06 21.12
C GLY A 46 -25.22 -58.83 21.19
N ASP A 47 -25.15 -58.15 22.34
CA ASP A 47 -24.38 -56.92 22.49
C ASP A 47 -22.87 -57.24 22.64
N TYR A 48 -22.01 -56.54 21.89
CA TYR A 48 -20.55 -56.66 21.96
C TYR A 48 -19.91 -55.28 22.04
N SER A 49 -18.73 -55.21 22.65
CA SER A 49 -17.88 -54.03 22.67
C SER A 49 -16.44 -54.46 22.84
N MET A 50 -15.54 -53.93 22.00
CA MET A 50 -14.11 -54.17 22.09
C MET A 50 -13.32 -52.96 21.57
N SER A 51 -12.24 -52.60 22.27
CA SER A 51 -11.30 -51.59 21.78
C SER A 51 -10.30 -52.23 20.82
N VAL A 52 -10.21 -51.69 19.61
CA VAL A 52 -9.40 -52.25 18.52
C VAL A 52 -8.30 -51.27 18.14
N GLU A 53 -7.07 -51.78 18.07
CA GLU A 53 -5.90 -51.03 17.64
C GLU A 53 -5.90 -50.78 16.12
N PRO A 54 -5.29 -49.70 15.60
CA PRO A 54 -5.19 -49.47 14.16
C PRO A 54 -4.50 -50.63 13.42
N GLY A 55 -5.10 -51.08 12.33
CA GLY A 55 -4.63 -52.22 11.53
C GLY A 55 -5.67 -52.77 10.55
N LYS A 56 -5.23 -53.69 9.67
CA LYS A 56 -6.09 -54.48 8.78
C LYS A 56 -6.40 -55.82 9.44
N TYR A 57 -7.68 -56.16 9.58
CA TYR A 57 -8.13 -57.37 10.27
C TYR A 57 -9.08 -58.20 9.42
N LYS A 58 -8.85 -59.50 9.40
CA LYS A 58 -9.78 -60.50 8.89
C LYS A 58 -10.78 -60.84 9.97
N VAL A 59 -12.07 -60.65 9.68
CA VAL A 59 -13.15 -60.90 10.64
C VAL A 59 -13.75 -62.28 10.40
N THR A 60 -13.90 -63.06 11.47
CA THR A 60 -14.54 -64.38 11.44
C THR A 60 -15.55 -64.49 12.57
N LEU A 61 -16.74 -65.01 12.27
CA LEU A 61 -17.79 -65.30 13.25
C LEU A 61 -17.86 -66.82 13.48
N GLY A 62 -17.68 -67.26 14.72
CA GLY A 62 -17.85 -68.67 15.10
C GLY A 62 -19.07 -68.84 15.99
N VAL A 63 -20.10 -69.53 15.51
CA VAL A 63 -21.29 -69.89 16.31
C VAL A 63 -21.12 -71.33 16.80
N ASP A 64 -21.39 -71.58 18.08
CA ASP A 64 -21.27 -72.93 18.66
C ASP A 64 -22.06 -73.97 17.84
N GLY A 65 -21.37 -75.04 17.43
CA GLY A 65 -21.93 -76.11 16.59
C GLY A 65 -21.80 -75.91 15.08
N PHE A 66 -21.31 -74.74 14.62
CA PHE A 66 -21.07 -74.43 13.21
C PHE A 66 -19.59 -74.10 12.95
N PRO A 67 -19.07 -74.35 11.73
CA PRO A 67 -17.72 -73.91 11.38
C PRO A 67 -17.62 -72.38 11.41
N PRO A 68 -16.51 -71.79 11.88
CA PRO A 68 -16.31 -70.34 11.83
C PRO A 68 -16.33 -69.82 10.39
N GLU A 69 -17.11 -68.77 10.14
CA GLU A 69 -17.28 -68.17 8.81
C GLU A 69 -16.57 -66.82 8.70
N TYR A 70 -15.87 -66.62 7.59
CA TYR A 70 -15.27 -65.35 7.22
C TYR A 70 -16.36 -64.38 6.75
N VAL A 71 -16.41 -63.17 7.34
CA VAL A 71 -17.46 -62.17 7.06
C VAL A 71 -16.96 -60.88 6.41
N GLY A 72 -15.66 -60.78 6.15
CA GLY A 72 -15.03 -59.63 5.53
C GLY A 72 -13.75 -59.19 6.22
N ASP A 73 -13.01 -58.31 5.55
CA ASP A 73 -11.86 -57.64 6.10
C ASP A 73 -12.28 -56.22 6.55
N ILE A 74 -11.67 -55.71 7.62
CA ILE A 74 -11.88 -54.35 8.10
C ILE A 74 -10.55 -53.60 8.20
N GLN A 75 -10.59 -52.30 7.97
CA GLN A 75 -9.46 -51.39 8.20
C GLN A 75 -9.81 -50.41 9.32
N VAL A 76 -9.01 -50.44 10.39
CA VAL A 76 -9.09 -49.46 11.48
C VAL A 76 -7.91 -48.50 11.35
N TYR A 77 -8.19 -47.21 11.22
CA TYR A 77 -7.19 -46.14 11.17
C TYR A 77 -6.95 -45.54 12.56
N LYS A 78 -5.90 -44.74 12.70
CA LYS A 78 -5.55 -44.08 13.98
C LYS A 78 -6.66 -43.14 14.46
N ASP A 79 -7.36 -42.53 13.52
CA ASP A 79 -8.42 -41.55 13.66
C ASP A 79 -9.81 -42.11 13.33
N SER A 80 -9.95 -43.44 13.16
CA SER A 80 -11.25 -44.06 13.01
C SER A 80 -12.14 -43.74 14.20
N LEU A 81 -13.36 -43.29 13.92
CA LEU A 81 -14.40 -43.10 14.93
C LEU A 81 -14.91 -44.45 15.45
N ASP A 82 -15.45 -44.43 16.66
CA ASP A 82 -16.15 -45.59 17.23
C ASP A 82 -17.36 -45.96 16.35
N GLY A 83 -17.66 -47.25 16.23
CA GLY A 83 -18.68 -47.72 15.31
C GLY A 83 -19.07 -49.18 15.49
N THR A 84 -20.03 -49.65 14.70
CA THR A 84 -20.46 -51.06 14.69
C THR A 84 -19.56 -51.90 13.79
N LEU A 85 -19.50 -53.22 14.02
CA LEU A 85 -18.80 -54.12 13.11
C LEU A 85 -19.32 -54.03 11.67
N ASN A 86 -20.64 -53.85 11.50
CA ASN A 86 -21.25 -53.64 10.18
C ASN A 86 -20.77 -52.36 9.49
N TYR A 87 -20.58 -51.28 10.25
CA TYR A 87 -20.02 -50.04 9.71
C TYR A 87 -18.63 -50.28 9.13
N PHE A 88 -17.73 -50.92 9.90
CA PHE A 88 -16.37 -51.22 9.44
C PHE A 88 -16.32 -52.21 8.28
N LEU A 89 -17.23 -53.20 8.23
CA LEU A 89 -17.36 -54.15 7.12
C LEU A 89 -17.95 -53.52 5.85
N GLY A 90 -18.66 -52.40 5.98
CA GLY A 90 -19.28 -51.67 4.86
C GLY A 90 -18.45 -50.50 4.33
N LEU A 91 -17.29 -50.21 4.93
CA LEU A 91 -16.39 -49.17 4.41
C LEU A 91 -15.73 -49.64 3.10
N PRO A 92 -15.64 -48.78 2.08
CA PRO A 92 -14.91 -49.10 0.85
C PRO A 92 -13.44 -49.35 1.19
N GLN A 93 -12.89 -50.44 0.64
CA GLN A 93 -11.47 -50.75 0.81
C GLN A 93 -10.61 -50.02 -0.22
N ASP A 94 -9.30 -50.00 -0.04
CA ASP A 94 -8.36 -49.37 -0.99
C ASP A 94 -8.56 -49.90 -2.43
N ASP A 95 -9.01 -51.15 -2.58
CA ASP A 95 -9.30 -51.80 -3.86
C ASP A 95 -10.62 -51.31 -4.51
N ASP A 96 -11.51 -50.62 -3.77
CA ASP A 96 -12.77 -50.06 -4.26
C ASP A 96 -12.61 -48.66 -4.89
N LEU A 97 -11.46 -48.00 -4.72
CA LEU A 97 -11.14 -46.71 -5.35
C LEU A 97 -10.79 -46.93 -6.83
N ARG A 98 -11.80 -47.13 -7.67
CA ARG A 98 -11.61 -47.30 -9.11
C ARG A 98 -10.97 -46.03 -9.73
N PRO A 99 -10.02 -46.17 -10.69
CA PRO A 99 -9.35 -45.04 -11.33
C PRO A 99 -10.27 -44.04 -12.05
N ASP A 100 -11.49 -44.43 -12.38
CA ASP A 100 -12.49 -43.60 -13.07
C ASP A 100 -13.09 -42.52 -12.14
N ALA A 101 -13.34 -42.84 -10.86
CA ALA A 101 -13.83 -41.88 -9.88
C ALA A 101 -12.82 -40.75 -9.60
N ILE A 102 -11.52 -41.10 -9.54
CA ILE A 102 -10.43 -40.12 -9.38
C ILE A 102 -10.34 -39.22 -10.62
N LYS A 103 -10.42 -39.78 -11.83
CA LYS A 103 -10.44 -38.99 -13.08
C LYS A 103 -11.63 -38.02 -13.15
N HIS A 104 -12.80 -38.44 -12.70
CA HIS A 104 -13.97 -37.54 -12.65
C HIS A 104 -13.81 -36.43 -11.62
N PHE A 105 -13.17 -36.71 -10.48
CA PHE A 105 -12.85 -35.70 -9.48
C PHE A 105 -11.81 -34.69 -10.01
N GLU A 106 -10.73 -35.15 -10.64
CA GLU A 106 -9.73 -34.28 -11.29
C GLU A 106 -10.38 -33.38 -12.35
N ALA A 107 -11.23 -33.94 -13.22
CA ALA A 107 -11.95 -33.16 -14.23
C ALA A 107 -12.91 -32.13 -13.61
N MET A 108 -13.50 -32.43 -12.45
CA MET A 108 -14.34 -31.48 -11.72
C MET A 108 -13.50 -30.36 -11.10
N VAL A 109 -12.35 -30.68 -10.52
CA VAL A 109 -11.39 -29.69 -9.98
C VAL A 109 -10.89 -28.77 -11.09
N ASP A 110 -10.52 -29.31 -12.25
CA ASP A 110 -10.11 -28.52 -13.43
C ASP A 110 -11.24 -27.61 -13.93
N LYS A 111 -12.47 -28.13 -13.96
CA LYS A 111 -13.64 -27.33 -14.33
C LYS A 111 -13.89 -26.20 -13.33
N VAL A 112 -13.81 -26.47 -12.03
CA VAL A 112 -13.95 -25.44 -10.99
C VAL A 112 -12.85 -24.39 -11.12
N ALA A 113 -11.59 -24.79 -11.35
CA ALA A 113 -10.48 -23.87 -11.58
C ALA A 113 -10.73 -22.98 -12.80
N SER A 114 -11.24 -23.54 -13.91
CA SER A 114 -11.59 -22.77 -15.11
C SER A 114 -12.74 -21.78 -14.87
N GLN A 115 -13.77 -22.20 -14.11
CA GLN A 115 -14.91 -21.34 -13.78
C GLN A 115 -14.50 -20.21 -12.83
N VAL A 116 -13.61 -20.47 -11.87
CA VAL A 116 -13.06 -19.43 -10.99
C VAL A 116 -12.30 -18.39 -11.81
N ALA A 117 -11.47 -18.81 -12.78
CA ALA A 117 -10.77 -17.87 -13.66
C ALA A 117 -11.73 -17.04 -14.53
N GLU A 118 -12.84 -17.61 -14.99
CA GLU A 118 -13.86 -16.90 -15.76
C GLU A 118 -14.69 -15.92 -14.90
N VAL A 119 -14.97 -16.29 -13.65
CA VAL A 119 -15.60 -15.41 -12.67
C VAL A 119 -14.67 -14.24 -12.33
N GLU A 120 -13.38 -14.48 -12.11
CA GLU A 120 -12.36 -13.44 -11.89
C GLU A 120 -12.30 -12.46 -13.07
N LYS A 121 -12.28 -12.99 -14.30
CA LYS A 121 -12.32 -12.21 -15.55
C LYS A 121 -13.58 -11.34 -15.63
N SER A 122 -14.73 -11.92 -15.33
CA SER A 122 -16.02 -11.22 -15.37
C SER A 122 -16.11 -10.13 -14.30
N LYS A 123 -15.59 -10.40 -13.09
CA LYS A 123 -15.50 -9.44 -11.99
C LYS A 123 -14.64 -8.24 -12.38
N LEU A 124 -13.44 -8.46 -12.91
CA LEU A 124 -12.55 -7.37 -13.31
C LEU A 124 -13.11 -6.54 -14.48
N ALA A 125 -13.77 -7.18 -15.46
CA ALA A 125 -14.46 -6.48 -16.53
C ALA A 125 -15.62 -5.61 -16.03
N ALA A 126 -16.38 -6.11 -15.05
CA ALA A 126 -17.44 -5.35 -14.39
C ALA A 126 -16.87 -4.17 -13.58
N GLU A 127 -15.76 -4.36 -12.85
CA GLU A 127 -15.07 -3.28 -12.14
C GLU A 127 -14.53 -2.20 -13.09
N GLY A 128 -13.93 -2.60 -14.21
CA GLY A 128 -13.48 -1.66 -15.26
C GLY A 128 -14.63 -0.84 -15.82
N SER A 129 -15.75 -1.50 -16.14
CA SER A 129 -16.97 -0.85 -16.63
C SER A 129 -17.58 0.10 -15.60
N ALA A 130 -17.61 -0.30 -14.31
CA ALA A 130 -18.06 0.55 -13.22
C ALA A 130 -17.18 1.79 -13.05
N ARG A 131 -15.85 1.67 -13.18
CA ARG A 131 -14.91 2.79 -13.14
C ARG A 131 -15.11 3.75 -14.32
N SER A 132 -15.30 3.23 -15.53
CA SER A 132 -15.60 4.06 -16.72
C SER A 132 -16.94 4.80 -16.59
N ALA A 133 -17.96 4.13 -16.02
CA ALA A 133 -19.25 4.75 -15.72
C ALA A 133 -19.10 5.85 -14.65
N ALA A 134 -18.35 5.60 -13.57
CA ALA A 134 -18.06 6.58 -12.53
C ALA A 134 -17.32 7.81 -13.09
N ALA A 135 -16.28 7.62 -13.89
CA ALA A 135 -15.56 8.73 -14.54
C ALA A 135 -16.45 9.54 -15.50
N SER A 136 -17.43 8.89 -16.13
CA SER A 136 -18.42 9.56 -16.99
C SER A 136 -19.46 10.32 -16.16
N ALA A 137 -19.86 9.77 -15.02
CA ALA A 137 -20.73 10.44 -14.05
C ALA A 137 -20.03 11.65 -13.40
N ASP A 138 -18.74 11.54 -13.06
CA ASP A 138 -17.94 12.65 -12.53
C ASP A 138 -17.86 13.80 -13.54
N ARG A 139 -17.64 13.50 -14.83
CA ARG A 139 -17.71 14.51 -15.90
C ARG A 139 -19.09 15.14 -16.02
N ALA A 140 -20.16 14.33 -15.95
CA ALA A 140 -21.52 14.85 -15.98
C ALA A 140 -21.81 15.76 -14.76
N SER A 141 -21.34 15.37 -13.57
CA SER A 141 -21.46 16.17 -12.35
C SER A 141 -20.71 17.51 -12.47
N GLN A 142 -19.48 17.49 -13.01
CA GLN A 142 -18.74 18.71 -13.31
C GLN A 142 -19.50 19.63 -14.26
N ILE A 143 -20.20 19.09 -15.27
CA ILE A 143 -21.03 19.87 -16.21
C ILE A 143 -22.24 20.48 -15.49
N THR A 144 -22.91 19.74 -14.61
CA THR A 144 -24.08 20.26 -13.84
C THR A 144 -23.72 21.31 -12.78
N GLY A 145 -22.45 21.35 -12.34
CA GLY A 145 -21.93 22.34 -11.39
C GLY A 145 -21.50 23.66 -12.03
N LEU A 146 -21.68 23.82 -13.35
CA LEU A 146 -21.28 25.04 -14.06
C LEU A 146 -22.37 26.10 -14.01
N SER A 147 -21.97 27.34 -13.79
CA SER A 147 -22.84 28.51 -13.62
C SER A 147 -23.53 28.96 -14.91
N THR A 148 -23.07 28.54 -16.09
CA THR A 148 -23.62 28.96 -17.39
C THR A 148 -23.71 27.81 -18.40
N VAL A 149 -24.68 27.90 -19.32
CA VAL A 149 -24.82 26.98 -20.47
C VAL A 149 -23.58 27.02 -21.39
N ALA A 150 -22.91 28.17 -21.48
CA ALA A 150 -21.69 28.34 -22.26
C ALA A 150 -20.52 27.50 -21.70
N ASP A 151 -20.36 27.47 -20.38
CA ASP A 151 -19.36 26.63 -19.72
C ASP A 151 -19.63 25.13 -19.97
N ALA A 152 -20.90 24.73 -19.91
CA ALA A 152 -21.33 23.35 -20.16
C ALA A 152 -21.06 22.91 -21.61
N ILE A 153 -21.35 23.77 -22.59
CA ILE A 153 -21.04 23.53 -24.01
C ILE A 153 -19.52 23.44 -24.21
N SER A 154 -18.74 24.33 -23.58
CA SER A 154 -17.28 24.32 -23.69
C SER A 154 -16.69 23.02 -23.12
N MET A 155 -17.17 22.56 -21.96
CA MET A 155 -16.77 21.27 -21.37
C MET A 155 -17.15 20.07 -22.25
N ALA A 156 -18.35 20.05 -22.81
CA ALA A 156 -18.78 19.00 -23.71
C ALA A 156 -17.97 18.96 -25.02
N SER A 157 -17.35 20.08 -25.41
CA SER A 157 -16.52 20.19 -26.60
C SER A 157 -15.11 19.61 -26.43
N VAL A 158 -14.67 19.30 -25.20
CA VAL A 158 -13.35 18.72 -24.95
C VAL A 158 -13.38 17.23 -25.33
N PRO A 159 -12.59 16.77 -26.32
CA PRO A 159 -12.56 15.37 -26.70
C PRO A 159 -12.03 14.48 -25.56
N LEU A 160 -12.35 13.19 -25.59
CA LEU A 160 -11.77 12.21 -24.68
C LEU A 160 -10.24 12.20 -24.86
N PRO A 161 -9.43 12.22 -23.78
CA PRO A 161 -7.98 12.11 -23.91
C PRO A 161 -7.57 10.75 -24.47
N ASP A 162 -6.54 10.72 -25.31
CA ASP A 162 -5.90 9.49 -25.81
C ASP A 162 -5.21 8.72 -24.68
N VAL A 163 -4.69 9.44 -23.70
CA VAL A 163 -4.17 8.87 -22.44
C VAL A 163 -4.85 9.57 -21.27
N TRP A 164 -5.44 8.79 -20.37
CA TRP A 164 -6.03 9.33 -19.15
C TRP A 164 -5.80 8.42 -17.96
N ILE A 165 -5.11 8.94 -16.96
CA ILE A 165 -4.85 8.28 -15.68
C ILE A 165 -5.40 9.17 -14.56
N PRO A 166 -6.49 8.76 -13.88
CA PRO A 166 -7.06 9.57 -12.81
C PRO A 166 -6.14 9.73 -11.59
N PHE A 167 -5.35 8.70 -11.27
CA PHE A 167 -4.57 8.60 -10.02
C PHE A 167 -5.40 8.86 -8.76
N ASN A 168 -6.66 8.41 -8.77
CA ASN A 168 -7.52 8.52 -7.59
C ASN A 168 -7.17 7.43 -6.57
N ASP A 169 -7.16 6.17 -6.99
CA ASP A 169 -7.02 4.97 -6.14
C ASP A 169 -6.17 3.86 -6.77
N SER A 170 -5.71 4.06 -8.01
CA SER A 170 -4.98 3.06 -8.78
C SER A 170 -4.13 3.72 -9.87
N LEU A 171 -3.19 2.96 -10.43
CA LEU A 171 -2.38 3.34 -11.58
C LEU A 171 -3.09 3.05 -12.91
N GLN A 172 -4.38 2.71 -12.87
CA GLN A 172 -5.14 2.28 -14.05
C GLN A 172 -5.37 3.45 -15.01
N MET A 173 -5.09 3.16 -16.28
CA MET A 173 -5.36 4.02 -17.41
C MET A 173 -6.79 3.76 -17.90
N LEU A 174 -7.60 4.82 -17.97
CA LEU A 174 -8.93 4.78 -18.60
C LEU A 174 -8.82 4.75 -20.13
N THR A 175 -7.83 5.48 -20.66
CA THR A 175 -7.42 5.45 -22.06
C THR A 175 -5.90 5.42 -22.15
N GLY A 176 -5.39 4.86 -23.25
CA GLY A 176 -3.96 4.73 -23.53
C GLY A 176 -3.45 3.28 -23.53
N TYR A 177 -2.13 3.16 -23.43
CA TYR A 177 -1.37 1.91 -23.45
C TYR A 177 -0.47 1.84 -22.23
N GLY A 178 -0.30 0.67 -21.64
CA GLY A 178 0.48 0.54 -20.41
C GLY A 178 0.78 -0.91 -20.13
N GLU A 179 1.27 -1.19 -18.93
CA GLU A 179 1.47 -2.57 -18.49
C GLU A 179 0.13 -3.29 -18.45
N GLU A 180 0.04 -4.39 -19.19
CA GLU A 180 -1.19 -5.16 -19.32
C GLU A 180 -1.39 -6.06 -18.10
N VAL A 181 -2.48 -5.83 -17.38
CA VAL A 181 -2.97 -6.77 -16.37
C VAL A 181 -3.87 -7.76 -17.10
N LYS A 182 -3.53 -9.05 -17.06
CA LYS A 182 -4.24 -10.10 -17.79
C LYS A 182 -4.95 -11.09 -16.86
N VAL A 183 -6.12 -11.57 -17.29
CA VAL A 183 -6.74 -12.80 -16.76
C VAL A 183 -6.76 -13.82 -17.89
N GLY A 184 -5.95 -14.87 -17.75
CA GLY A 184 -5.63 -15.77 -18.86
C GLY A 184 -5.01 -14.99 -20.02
N ALA A 185 -5.61 -15.06 -21.20
CA ALA A 185 -5.14 -14.36 -22.39
C ALA A 185 -5.71 -12.92 -22.55
N VAL A 186 -6.63 -12.48 -21.68
CA VAL A 186 -7.37 -11.22 -21.87
C VAL A 186 -6.79 -10.10 -21.01
N THR A 187 -6.42 -8.99 -21.63
CA THR A 187 -6.05 -7.74 -20.94
C THR A 187 -7.30 -7.11 -20.31
N VAL A 188 -7.33 -7.02 -18.98
CA VAL A 188 -8.44 -6.47 -18.19
C VAL A 188 -8.17 -5.04 -17.70
N ALA A 189 -6.90 -4.63 -17.64
CA ALA A 189 -6.51 -3.26 -17.34
C ALA A 189 -5.14 -2.94 -17.97
N LYS A 190 -4.89 -1.65 -18.16
CA LYS A 190 -3.57 -1.13 -18.51
C LYS A 190 -3.15 -0.15 -17.43
N MET A 191 -1.92 -0.26 -16.93
CA MET A 191 -1.44 0.51 -15.78
C MET A 191 -0.22 1.35 -16.16
N ALA A 192 -0.06 2.49 -15.51
CA ALA A 192 1.24 3.13 -15.40
C ALA A 192 2.20 2.23 -14.60
N SER A 193 3.49 2.30 -14.94
CA SER A 193 4.54 1.59 -14.21
C SER A 193 4.89 2.35 -12.93
N PHE A 194 5.07 1.63 -11.83
CA PHE A 194 5.53 2.17 -10.56
C PHE A 194 6.61 1.28 -9.95
N SER A 195 7.62 1.88 -9.32
CA SER A 195 8.57 1.14 -8.49
C SER A 195 9.06 1.97 -7.31
N ARG A 196 9.39 1.28 -6.22
CA ARG A 196 10.07 1.82 -5.03
C ARG A 196 10.76 0.68 -4.29
N ALA A 197 12.08 0.76 -4.14
CA ALA A 197 12.91 -0.30 -3.57
C ALA A 197 12.73 -0.58 -2.05
N THR A 198 11.97 0.25 -1.33
CA THR A 198 11.76 0.11 0.13
C THR A 198 10.27 0.21 0.47
N THR A 199 9.90 -0.23 1.67
CA THR A 199 8.62 0.15 2.27
C THR A 199 8.58 1.66 2.52
N ALA A 200 7.38 2.23 2.61
CA ALA A 200 7.20 3.64 2.90
C ALA A 200 5.86 3.88 3.62
N THR A 201 5.77 4.93 4.43
CA THR A 201 4.51 5.29 5.08
C THR A 201 3.73 6.33 4.27
N TYR A 202 2.42 6.39 4.49
CA TYR A 202 1.52 7.41 3.94
C TYR A 202 0.25 7.52 4.78
N THR A 203 -0.56 8.53 4.51
CA THR A 203 -1.89 8.70 5.11
C THR A 203 -2.95 8.30 4.08
N ASP A 204 -3.73 7.25 4.36
CA ASP A 204 -4.78 6.82 3.44
C ASP A 204 -5.93 7.85 3.35
N LYS A 205 -6.88 7.62 2.45
CA LYS A 205 -8.02 8.53 2.23
C LYS A 205 -8.91 8.72 3.46
N SER A 206 -8.84 7.83 4.44
CA SER A 206 -9.57 7.94 5.71
C SER A 206 -8.83 8.75 6.77
N GLY A 207 -7.58 9.13 6.53
CA GLY A 207 -6.75 9.86 7.47
C GLY A 207 -5.92 8.95 8.39
N THR A 208 -5.92 7.64 8.16
CA THR A 208 -5.16 6.67 8.94
C THR A 208 -3.77 6.45 8.33
N ARG A 209 -2.73 6.35 9.16
CA ARG A 209 -1.37 6.09 8.67
C ARG A 209 -1.22 4.62 8.26
N ARG A 210 -0.51 4.37 7.17
CA ARG A 210 -0.31 3.04 6.58
C ARG A 210 1.14 2.83 6.17
N ILE A 211 1.51 1.56 6.00
CA ILE A 211 2.78 1.13 5.40
C ILE A 211 2.46 0.55 4.04
N ALA A 212 2.99 1.17 2.99
CA ALA A 212 3.04 0.60 1.65
C ALA A 212 4.28 -0.30 1.52
N LYS A 213 4.09 -1.48 0.92
CA LYS A 213 5.16 -2.44 0.63
C LYS A 213 6.12 -1.89 -0.43
N VAL A 214 7.20 -2.64 -0.68
CA VAL A 214 8.06 -2.44 -1.86
C VAL A 214 7.18 -2.49 -3.12
N ASP A 215 7.42 -1.56 -4.05
CA ASP A 215 6.67 -1.38 -5.30
C ASP A 215 5.17 -1.10 -5.16
N GLU A 216 4.68 -0.84 -3.95
CA GLU A 216 3.27 -0.48 -3.73
C GLU A 216 3.07 1.06 -3.83
N PRO A 217 2.27 1.54 -4.80
CA PRO A 217 1.97 2.97 -4.94
C PRO A 217 1.15 3.47 -3.74
N ARG A 218 1.35 4.75 -3.37
CA ARG A 218 0.72 5.38 -2.21
C ARG A 218 -0.40 6.31 -2.69
N PHE A 219 -1.64 6.05 -2.30
CA PHE A 219 -2.78 6.88 -2.67
C PHE A 219 -3.36 7.58 -1.44
N GLU A 220 -3.21 8.90 -1.38
CA GLU A 220 -3.79 9.73 -0.33
C GLU A 220 -5.05 10.47 -0.83
N LYS A 221 -5.63 11.31 0.02
CA LYS A 221 -6.81 12.12 -0.29
C LYS A 221 -6.62 13.03 -1.51
N ASN A 222 -5.38 13.37 -1.87
CA ASN A 222 -5.04 14.27 -2.97
C ASN A 222 -4.45 13.59 -4.21
N GLY A 223 -4.29 12.26 -4.23
CA GLY A 223 -3.95 11.50 -5.45
C GLY A 223 -2.88 10.46 -5.24
N LEU A 224 -2.18 10.12 -6.32
CA LEU A 224 -0.93 9.37 -6.22
C LEU A 224 0.09 10.24 -5.51
N PHE A 225 0.51 9.83 -4.32
CA PHE A 225 1.55 10.48 -3.55
C PHE A 225 2.92 10.03 -4.06
N ILE A 226 3.72 10.99 -4.47
CA ILE A 226 5.09 10.81 -4.97
C ILE A 226 6.05 11.55 -4.05
N GLU A 227 7.15 10.88 -3.72
CA GLU A 227 8.17 11.43 -2.86
C GLU A 227 9.59 11.03 -3.29
N GLY A 228 10.53 11.98 -3.22
CA GLY A 228 11.95 11.71 -3.42
C GLY A 228 12.55 10.82 -2.34
N GLN A 229 13.85 10.52 -2.39
CA GLN A 229 14.52 9.76 -1.33
C GLN A 229 14.56 10.56 -0.02
N GLY A 230 14.36 9.90 1.13
CA GLY A 230 14.47 10.51 2.46
C GLY A 230 15.32 9.65 3.39
N THR A 231 15.95 10.23 4.41
CA THR A 231 16.73 9.48 5.40
C THR A 231 16.44 10.00 6.80
N ASN A 232 15.90 9.14 7.65
CA ASN A 232 15.76 9.45 9.07
C ASN A 232 17.08 9.17 9.78
N LEU A 233 17.69 10.26 10.23
CA LEU A 233 18.95 10.32 10.93
C LEU A 233 18.80 9.93 12.41
N ASN A 234 17.61 10.12 13.00
CA ASN A 234 17.33 9.57 14.32
C ASN A 234 17.34 8.04 14.22
N VAL A 235 18.28 7.38 14.91
CA VAL A 235 18.50 5.93 14.80
C VAL A 235 17.50 5.09 15.60
N LYS A 236 16.75 5.71 16.52
CA LYS A 236 15.73 5.07 17.36
C LYS A 236 14.43 5.86 17.28
N SER A 237 13.71 5.76 16.16
CA SER A 237 12.46 6.49 15.96
C SER A 237 11.27 5.83 16.64
N ILE A 238 11.35 4.52 16.91
CA ILE A 238 10.29 3.73 17.53
C ILE A 238 10.37 3.70 19.06
N ASP A 239 11.49 4.15 19.63
CA ASP A 239 11.88 3.92 21.02
C ASP A 239 12.33 5.24 21.66
N PHE A 240 11.69 5.62 22.77
CA PHE A 240 12.04 6.80 23.56
C PHE A 240 12.84 6.49 24.83
N SER A 241 13.27 5.24 25.07
CA SER A 241 13.97 4.81 26.29
C SER A 241 15.27 5.57 26.58
N SER A 242 15.95 6.10 25.55
CA SER A 242 17.17 6.89 25.72
C SER A 242 16.92 8.37 26.02
N TRP A 243 15.66 8.81 25.96
CA TRP A 243 15.29 10.20 26.19
C TRP A 243 15.35 10.53 27.69
N ARG A 244 15.97 11.66 28.00
CA ARG A 244 16.11 12.14 29.37
C ARG A 244 14.93 13.04 29.72
N THR A 245 14.34 12.78 30.87
CA THR A 245 13.41 13.69 31.53
C THR A 245 14.10 14.36 32.71
N TYR A 246 13.51 15.47 33.18
CA TYR A 246 13.98 16.23 34.34
C TYR A 246 13.07 16.00 35.54
N SER A 247 13.48 16.47 36.72
CA SER A 247 12.72 16.32 37.96
C SER A 247 11.25 16.75 37.78
N GLY A 248 10.31 15.93 38.23
CA GLY A 248 8.87 16.16 38.08
C GLY A 248 8.23 15.61 36.80
N ASN A 249 9.00 14.93 35.94
CA ASN A 249 8.53 14.33 34.70
C ASN A 249 8.74 12.81 34.68
N THR A 250 7.79 12.06 34.14
CA THR A 250 7.93 10.62 33.88
C THR A 250 7.77 10.32 32.40
N LEU A 251 8.52 9.32 31.92
CA LEU A 251 8.44 8.80 30.56
C LEU A 251 8.32 7.29 30.63
N LEU A 252 7.20 6.75 30.17
CA LEU A 252 6.87 5.34 30.30
C LEU A 252 6.41 4.78 28.96
N ASN A 253 6.92 3.60 28.60
CA ASN A 253 6.37 2.84 27.48
C ASN A 253 4.98 2.31 27.89
N THR A 254 3.98 2.51 27.04
CA THR A 254 2.60 2.11 27.35
C THR A 254 2.31 0.62 27.10
N GLY A 255 3.28 -0.11 26.53
CA GLY A 255 3.10 -1.49 26.06
C GLY A 255 2.22 -1.62 24.81
N LYS A 256 1.85 -0.49 24.19
CA LYS A 256 1.01 -0.44 23.00
C LYS A 256 1.82 0.04 21.80
N THR A 257 1.38 -0.36 20.61
CA THR A 257 1.91 0.14 19.35
C THR A 257 0.85 0.92 18.57
N ASP A 258 1.30 1.86 17.75
CA ASP A 258 0.44 2.54 16.78
C ASP A 258 0.23 1.69 15.51
N GLU A 259 -0.54 2.21 14.56
CA GLU A 259 -0.87 1.54 13.30
C GLU A 259 0.33 1.32 12.36
N LEU A 260 1.47 1.96 12.65
CA LEU A 260 2.74 1.78 11.95
C LEU A 260 3.69 0.84 12.71
N GLY A 261 3.27 0.31 13.87
CA GLY A 261 4.10 -0.54 14.73
C GLY A 261 5.07 0.22 15.62
N ASN A 262 4.95 1.55 15.75
CA ASN A 262 5.77 2.32 16.67
C ASN A 262 5.33 2.08 18.11
N GLU A 263 6.26 1.98 19.05
CA GLU A 263 5.91 1.98 20.46
C GLU A 263 5.28 3.33 20.83
N ILE A 264 4.18 3.28 21.58
CA ILE A 264 3.53 4.48 22.12
C ILE A 264 4.09 4.72 23.52
N TRP A 265 4.63 5.92 23.73
CA TRP A 265 5.20 6.35 25.00
C TRP A 265 4.33 7.44 25.65
N GLU A 266 4.15 7.37 26.96
CA GLU A 266 3.47 8.40 27.75
C GLU A 266 4.51 9.28 28.45
N TRP A 267 4.53 10.56 28.09
CA TRP A 267 5.19 11.61 28.84
C TRP A 267 4.21 12.29 29.76
N SER A 268 4.44 12.16 31.06
CA SER A 268 3.72 12.92 32.07
C SER A 268 4.63 13.96 32.69
N TYR A 269 4.08 15.14 32.97
CA TYR A 269 4.77 16.17 33.73
C TYR A 269 3.84 16.79 34.77
N ILE A 270 4.45 17.25 35.86
CA ILE A 270 3.79 18.06 36.89
C ILE A 270 4.00 19.53 36.52
N ALA A 271 3.01 20.39 36.76
CA ALA A 271 3.23 21.84 36.68
C ALA A 271 4.22 22.22 37.80
N PRO A 272 5.37 22.83 37.46
CA PRO A 272 6.42 23.08 38.45
C PRO A 272 5.94 24.10 39.51
N GLU A 273 6.28 23.87 40.78
CA GLU A 273 5.87 24.72 41.92
C GLU A 273 6.41 26.16 41.81
N VAL A 274 7.59 26.30 41.21
CA VAL A 274 8.11 27.57 40.69
C VAL A 274 7.84 27.59 39.20
N ILE A 275 7.38 28.71 38.65
CA ILE A 275 7.15 28.85 37.21
C ILE A 275 8.50 28.61 36.48
N SER A 276 8.75 27.38 36.06
CA SER A 276 9.79 27.07 35.09
C SER A 276 9.28 27.56 33.75
N ASN A 277 10.11 28.30 33.02
CA ASN A 277 9.77 28.76 31.68
C ASN A 277 9.42 27.60 30.74
N SER A 278 9.92 26.38 31.00
CA SER A 278 9.59 25.19 30.20
C SER A 278 9.80 23.87 30.94
N VAL A 279 9.05 22.87 30.50
CA VAL A 279 9.23 21.45 30.82
C VAL A 279 9.70 20.76 29.54
N VAL A 280 10.76 19.95 29.62
CA VAL A 280 11.38 19.33 28.44
C VAL A 280 11.66 17.84 28.66
N MET A 281 11.70 17.11 27.56
CA MET A 281 12.44 15.87 27.43
C MET A 281 13.38 15.99 26.24
N GLN A 282 14.52 15.32 26.31
CA GLN A 282 15.49 15.42 25.22
C GLN A 282 16.42 14.22 25.12
N ASN A 283 16.87 13.95 23.90
CA ASN A 283 17.87 12.93 23.60
C ASN A 283 19.10 13.60 22.95
N PRO A 284 20.31 13.43 23.51
CA PRO A 284 21.52 13.89 22.84
C PRO A 284 21.64 13.23 21.46
N TYR A 285 21.82 14.03 20.42
CA TYR A 285 22.04 13.53 19.06
C TYR A 285 23.51 13.63 18.63
N GLY A 286 24.22 14.63 19.14
CA GLY A 286 25.62 14.89 18.80
C GLY A 286 25.77 16.05 17.82
N ASN A 287 26.60 15.90 16.80
CA ASN A 287 26.90 16.98 15.84
C ASN A 287 26.13 16.78 14.53
N LEU A 288 25.52 17.86 14.05
CA LEU A 288 24.95 17.94 12.72
C LEU A 288 25.92 18.64 11.78
N THR A 289 25.79 18.42 10.48
CA THR A 289 26.65 19.08 9.49
C THR A 289 26.37 20.58 9.52
N PRO A 290 27.39 21.43 9.79
CA PRO A 290 27.20 22.88 9.87
C PRO A 290 26.67 23.50 8.57
N GLY A 291 25.86 24.54 8.69
CA GLY A 291 25.29 25.26 7.54
C GLY A 291 24.24 24.49 6.75
N ARG A 292 23.71 23.38 7.29
CA ARG A 292 22.65 22.57 6.67
C ARG A 292 21.30 22.79 7.35
N THR A 293 20.24 22.64 6.57
CA THR A 293 18.85 22.67 7.01
C THR A 293 18.37 21.25 7.31
N TYR A 294 17.68 21.11 8.43
CA TYR A 294 17.09 19.87 8.91
C TYR A 294 15.64 20.10 9.34
N THR A 295 14.85 19.03 9.35
CA THR A 295 13.52 19.03 9.97
C THR A 295 13.45 17.90 10.98
N ALA A 296 13.09 18.25 12.22
CA ALA A 296 12.70 17.30 13.25
C ALA A 296 11.18 17.17 13.27
N SER A 297 10.64 15.96 13.48
CA SER A 297 9.20 15.74 13.63
C SER A 297 8.87 14.64 14.61
N CYS A 298 7.68 14.69 15.21
CA CYS A 298 7.17 13.67 16.12
C CYS A 298 5.65 13.59 16.04
N PHE A 299 5.09 12.39 16.23
CA PHE A 299 3.65 12.23 16.43
C PHE A 299 3.32 12.43 17.90
N ILE A 300 2.31 13.27 18.17
CA ILE A 300 1.89 13.66 19.51
C ILE A 300 0.37 13.53 19.62
N LYS A 301 -0.12 13.05 20.76
CA LYS A 301 -1.53 13.05 21.12
C LYS A 301 -1.71 13.49 22.58
N GLY A 302 -2.77 14.24 22.85
CA GLY A 302 -3.02 14.85 24.15
C GLY A 302 -2.78 16.36 24.13
N SER A 303 -1.96 16.90 25.04
CA SER A 303 -1.76 18.35 25.18
C SER A 303 -1.32 19.02 23.87
N LYS A 304 -1.97 20.14 23.50
CA LYS A 304 -1.54 21.02 22.40
C LYS A 304 -0.40 21.98 22.78
N ASP A 305 -0.01 22.01 24.04
CA ASP A 305 1.07 22.90 24.53
C ASP A 305 2.47 22.28 24.31
N ALA A 306 2.52 20.98 24.03
CA ALA A 306 3.75 20.27 23.72
C ALA A 306 4.10 20.49 22.26
N TYR A 307 5.35 20.83 21.99
CA TYR A 307 5.87 21.04 20.66
C TYR A 307 7.23 20.37 20.43
N VAL A 308 7.49 19.94 19.19
CA VAL A 308 8.84 19.54 18.75
C VAL A 308 9.76 20.76 18.76
N GLU A 309 10.93 20.61 19.36
CA GLU A 309 11.93 21.66 19.47
C GLU A 309 13.34 21.11 19.24
N MET A 310 14.27 22.02 18.98
CA MET A 310 15.69 21.69 18.93
C MET A 310 16.46 22.51 19.96
N TYR A 311 17.56 21.95 20.46
CA TYR A 311 18.43 22.67 21.37
C TYR A 311 19.91 22.40 21.06
N SER A 312 20.71 23.45 21.09
CA SER A 312 22.17 23.42 21.04
C SER A 312 22.71 24.61 21.81
N ALA A 313 23.88 24.46 22.45
CA ALA A 313 24.56 25.53 23.16
C ALA A 313 25.13 26.61 22.21
N ASP A 314 25.55 26.20 21.02
CA ASP A 314 26.17 27.06 20.01
C ASP A 314 25.15 27.78 19.11
N SER A 315 23.85 27.63 19.44
CA SER A 315 22.68 28.19 18.76
C SER A 315 22.44 27.70 17.32
N PHE A 316 21.19 27.75 16.89
CA PHE A 316 20.73 27.39 15.53
C PHE A 316 19.70 28.43 15.06
N THR A 317 19.48 28.54 13.75
CA THR A 317 18.40 29.37 13.22
C THR A 317 17.13 28.55 13.17
N ARG A 318 16.16 28.88 14.04
CA ARG A 318 14.84 28.28 14.03
C ARG A 318 14.10 28.70 12.75
N GLY A 319 13.58 27.72 12.01
CA GLY A 319 12.80 27.92 10.81
C GLY A 319 11.31 27.74 11.07
N GLU A 320 10.61 27.20 10.06
CA GLU A 320 9.18 26.98 10.09
C GLU A 320 8.77 25.88 11.07
N TYR A 321 7.60 26.06 11.67
CA TYR A 321 6.98 25.07 12.54
C TYR A 321 5.60 24.71 11.98
N ILE A 322 5.36 23.43 11.71
CA ILE A 322 4.15 22.92 11.06
C ILE A 322 3.48 21.91 11.98
N VAL A 323 2.15 21.99 12.06
CA VAL A 323 1.30 21.01 12.76
C VAL A 323 0.32 20.42 11.76
N GLU A 324 0.43 19.11 11.53
CA GLU A 324 -0.50 18.33 10.71
C GLU A 324 -1.44 17.55 11.64
N GLU A 325 -2.74 17.88 11.64
CA GLU A 325 -3.75 17.11 12.40
C GLU A 325 -4.04 15.77 11.69
N LEU A 326 -4.12 14.68 12.46
CA LEU A 326 -4.32 13.32 11.97
C LEU A 326 -5.57 12.69 12.61
N ALA A 327 -5.95 11.49 12.15
CA ALA A 327 -7.04 10.73 12.75
C ALA A 327 -6.81 10.46 14.25
N ASP A 328 -7.91 10.18 14.95
CA ASP A 328 -7.92 9.80 16.36
C ASP A 328 -7.25 10.80 17.32
N GLY A 329 -7.17 12.08 16.94
CA GLY A 329 -6.59 13.14 17.77
C GLY A 329 -5.07 13.09 17.89
N TRP A 330 -4.40 12.31 17.04
CA TRP A 330 -2.97 12.45 16.81
C TRP A 330 -2.70 13.69 15.96
N ARG A 331 -1.51 14.26 16.12
CA ARG A 331 -0.96 15.26 15.21
C ARG A 331 0.51 14.99 14.98
N ARG A 332 1.02 15.38 13.82
CA ARG A 332 2.46 15.42 13.55
C ARG A 332 2.95 16.84 13.66
N GLU A 333 3.93 17.05 14.52
CA GLU A 333 4.57 18.33 14.67
C GLU A 333 5.95 18.29 14.05
N SER A 334 6.29 19.35 13.33
CA SER A 334 7.55 19.44 12.59
C SER A 334 8.19 20.80 12.81
N LEU A 335 9.49 20.79 13.09
CA LEU A 335 10.32 21.99 13.19
C LEU A 335 11.45 21.91 12.17
N THR A 336 11.47 22.83 11.23
CA THR A 336 12.62 23.07 10.35
C THR A 336 13.59 24.03 11.03
N PHE A 337 14.89 23.76 10.90
CA PHE A 337 15.94 24.61 11.45
C PHE A 337 17.23 24.51 10.63
N THR A 338 18.05 25.55 10.70
CA THR A 338 19.35 25.59 10.02
C THR A 338 20.46 25.66 11.07
N THR A 339 21.41 24.75 10.94
CA THR A 339 22.61 24.68 11.79
C THR A 339 23.56 25.83 11.45
N LEU A 340 24.20 26.43 12.46
CA LEU A 340 25.22 27.46 12.24
C LEU A 340 26.57 26.82 11.88
N ALA A 341 27.48 27.62 11.31
CA ALA A 341 28.76 27.16 10.78
C ALA A 341 29.71 26.50 11.82
N GLN A 342 29.48 26.70 13.12
CA GLN A 342 30.34 26.20 14.20
C GLN A 342 29.59 25.44 15.30
N ALA A 343 28.34 25.02 15.05
CA ALA A 343 27.50 24.52 16.12
C ALA A 343 27.66 23.02 16.41
N THR A 344 27.77 22.69 17.70
CA THR A 344 27.92 21.33 18.23
C THR A 344 26.88 21.03 19.31
N GLY A 345 26.77 19.76 19.71
CA GLY A 345 25.98 19.37 20.88
C GLY A 345 24.47 19.57 20.73
N TYR A 346 23.89 19.02 19.65
CA TYR A 346 22.46 19.07 19.41
C TYR A 346 21.69 18.03 20.23
N TYR A 347 20.51 18.45 20.71
CA TYR A 347 19.56 17.63 21.45
C TYR A 347 18.22 17.64 20.73
N LEU A 348 17.76 16.46 20.30
CA LEU A 348 16.35 16.25 19.92
C LEU A 348 15.49 16.57 21.14
N ARG A 349 14.45 17.39 21.00
CA ARG A 349 13.67 17.87 22.13
C ARG A 349 12.17 17.88 21.86
N LEU A 350 11.42 17.55 22.90
CA LEU A 350 10.02 17.93 23.04
C LEU A 350 9.90 18.88 24.24
N GLN A 351 9.12 19.94 24.07
CA GLN A 351 9.04 21.02 25.04
C GLN A 351 7.59 21.46 25.26
N VAL A 352 7.25 21.75 26.51
CA VAL A 352 6.04 22.47 26.91
C VAL A 352 6.47 23.78 27.52
N ARG A 353 5.99 24.91 27.01
CA ARG A 353 6.33 26.24 27.53
C ARG A 353 5.29 26.68 28.56
N ASN A 354 5.74 27.25 29.68
CA ASN A 354 4.90 27.78 30.75
C ASN A 354 3.75 26.84 31.17
N PRO A 355 4.04 25.58 31.54
CA PRO A 355 3.00 24.63 31.91
C PRO A 355 2.24 25.10 33.15
N THR A 356 0.92 25.23 33.04
CA THR A 356 0.04 25.69 34.14
C THR A 356 -0.69 24.55 34.85
N VAL A 357 -0.80 23.39 34.21
CA VAL A 357 -1.45 22.20 34.77
C VAL A 357 -0.67 20.92 34.40
N PRO A 358 -0.63 19.91 35.27
CA PRO A 358 -0.10 18.60 34.92
C PRO A 358 -0.84 17.99 33.72
N LYS A 359 -0.11 17.40 32.77
CA LYS A 359 -0.72 16.72 31.61
C LYS A 359 0.03 15.44 31.26
N LYS A 360 -0.69 14.58 30.54
CA LYS A 360 -0.17 13.38 29.90
C LYS A 360 -0.17 13.58 28.39
N ILE A 361 0.92 13.19 27.75
CA ILE A 361 1.14 13.33 26.32
C ILE A 361 1.60 11.98 25.78
N LEU A 362 0.91 11.47 24.78
CA LEU A 362 1.33 10.28 24.05
C LEU A 362 2.23 10.67 22.89
N LEU A 363 3.27 9.89 22.67
CA LEU A 363 4.34 10.15 21.72
C LEU A 363 4.63 8.90 20.90
N ALA A 364 4.95 9.10 19.63
CA ALA A 364 5.44 8.06 18.74
C ALA A 364 6.30 8.67 17.62
N GLY A 365 7.24 7.89 17.10
CA GLY A 365 7.84 8.15 15.80
C GLY A 365 8.66 9.42 15.66
N PHE A 366 9.66 9.66 16.52
CA PHE A 366 10.52 10.83 16.37
C PHE A 366 11.45 10.67 15.16
N GLN A 367 11.48 11.67 14.27
CA GLN A 367 12.24 11.67 13.02
C GLN A 367 13.08 12.92 12.89
N LEU A 368 14.32 12.78 12.40
CA LEU A 368 15.19 13.90 12.04
C LEU A 368 15.69 13.67 10.62
N GLU A 369 15.52 14.63 9.72
CA GLU A 369 15.96 14.53 8.33
C GLU A 369 16.76 15.76 7.92
N MET A 370 17.77 15.58 7.06
CA MET A 370 18.45 16.71 6.39
C MET A 370 17.61 17.15 5.18
N SER A 371 16.45 17.71 5.47
CA SER A 371 15.43 18.16 4.52
C SER A 371 14.85 19.49 5.01
N PRO A 372 14.39 20.39 4.14
CA PRO A 372 13.73 21.63 4.56
C PRO A 372 12.29 21.43 5.07
N PHE A 373 11.75 20.21 4.97
CA PHE A 373 10.43 19.81 5.45
C PHE A 373 10.44 18.33 5.90
N ALA A 374 9.44 17.94 6.68
CA ALA A 374 9.27 16.55 7.09
C ALA A 374 8.72 15.72 5.93
N THR A 375 9.40 14.63 5.58
CA THR A 375 8.92 13.65 4.60
C THR A 375 8.03 12.62 5.29
N SER A 376 7.47 11.65 4.56
CA SER A 376 6.80 10.50 5.16
C SER A 376 7.64 9.87 6.28
N TYR A 377 6.98 9.32 7.30
CA TYR A 377 7.69 8.73 8.43
C TYR A 377 8.52 7.52 7.97
N ILE A 378 9.80 7.50 8.37
CA ILE A 378 10.78 6.47 8.09
C ILE A 378 11.18 5.86 9.43
N LEU A 379 10.80 4.59 9.60
CA LEU A 379 11.08 3.82 10.80
C LEU A 379 12.57 3.49 10.91
N THR A 380 13.14 3.66 12.11
CA THR A 380 14.52 3.32 12.47
C THR A 380 14.57 2.57 13.78
N ASN A 381 15.44 1.56 13.85
CA ASN A 381 15.65 0.75 15.03
C ASN A 381 17.13 0.37 15.19
N GLY A 382 17.89 1.23 15.86
CA GLY A 382 19.32 1.06 16.11
C GLY A 382 20.25 1.59 15.01
N SER A 383 19.73 2.08 13.88
CA SER A 383 20.52 2.68 12.79
C SER A 383 19.68 3.63 11.95
N ALA A 384 20.32 4.59 11.28
CA ALA A 384 19.66 5.46 10.32
C ALA A 384 19.13 4.64 9.14
N VAL A 385 17.96 4.99 8.62
CA VAL A 385 17.31 4.28 7.52
C VAL A 385 16.97 5.26 6.40
N THR A 386 17.22 4.83 5.16
CA THR A 386 16.88 5.56 3.95
C THR A 386 15.67 4.93 3.28
N ARG A 387 14.62 5.73 3.04
CA ARG A 387 13.49 5.36 2.19
C ARG A 387 13.83 5.71 0.74
N ALA A 388 13.67 4.75 -0.16
CA ALA A 388 13.87 4.95 -1.60
C ALA A 388 12.82 5.90 -2.19
N ARG A 389 13.18 6.60 -3.27
CA ARG A 389 12.26 7.45 -4.04
C ARG A 389 11.18 6.61 -4.72
N ASP A 390 10.04 7.24 -4.98
CA ASP A 390 9.04 6.69 -5.89
C ASP A 390 9.41 6.98 -7.35
N GLU A 391 9.20 5.99 -8.22
CA GLU A 391 9.33 6.16 -9.67
C GLU A 391 8.04 5.76 -10.36
N CYS A 392 7.31 6.73 -10.90
CA CYS A 392 6.10 6.52 -11.70
C CYS A 392 6.36 6.91 -13.16
N SER A 393 5.93 6.09 -14.11
CA SER A 393 6.14 6.39 -15.54
C SER A 393 5.10 5.73 -16.44
N ILE A 394 5.00 6.25 -17.66
CA ILE A 394 4.33 5.60 -18.78
C ILE A 394 5.29 5.46 -19.96
N ASP A 395 5.15 4.37 -20.71
CA ASP A 395 5.86 4.18 -21.99
C ASP A 395 5.36 5.23 -22.99
N THR A 396 6.24 5.81 -23.80
CA THR A 396 5.85 6.77 -24.83
C THR A 396 5.25 6.12 -26.06
N ARG A 397 5.56 4.85 -26.33
CA ARG A 397 5.02 4.10 -27.48
C ARG A 397 3.49 4.10 -27.40
N ASN A 398 2.85 4.66 -28.42
CA ASN A 398 1.40 4.83 -28.55
C ASN A 398 0.72 5.75 -27.51
N ASN A 399 1.44 6.29 -26.53
CA ASN A 399 0.92 7.23 -25.54
C ASN A 399 1.41 8.66 -25.79
N TYR A 400 2.48 8.81 -26.55
CA TYR A 400 3.15 10.07 -26.77
C TYR A 400 3.42 10.29 -28.25
N ILE A 401 3.13 11.51 -28.68
CA ILE A 401 3.47 12.01 -30.01
C ILE A 401 4.38 13.23 -29.88
N SER A 402 5.07 13.54 -30.97
CA SER A 402 5.92 14.72 -31.02
C SER A 402 5.15 15.98 -30.61
N ALA A 403 5.80 16.86 -29.86
CA ALA A 403 5.27 18.21 -29.60
C ALA A 403 4.98 18.94 -30.94
N PHE A 404 5.73 18.60 -32.00
CA PHE A 404 5.58 19.13 -33.36
C PHE A 404 4.32 18.68 -34.07
N SER A 405 3.83 17.48 -33.77
CA SER A 405 2.61 16.92 -34.35
C SER A 405 1.34 17.57 -33.79
N GLY A 406 1.48 18.43 -32.78
CA GLY A 406 0.39 19.11 -32.10
C GLY A 406 -0.24 18.22 -31.02
N ARG A 407 -0.15 18.63 -29.75
CA ARG A 407 -0.67 17.83 -28.62
C ARG A 407 -1.07 18.71 -27.45
N THR A 408 -1.83 18.14 -26.52
CA THR A 408 -2.14 18.77 -25.24
C THR A 408 -1.86 17.80 -24.10
N MET A 409 -1.24 18.28 -23.02
CA MET A 409 -0.97 17.54 -21.80
C MET A 409 -1.53 18.32 -20.63
N SER A 410 -2.26 17.66 -19.74
CA SER A 410 -2.81 18.27 -18.54
C SER A 410 -2.57 17.37 -17.35
N VAL A 411 -2.19 17.95 -16.22
CA VAL A 411 -1.95 17.21 -14.98
C VAL A 411 -2.22 18.12 -13.79
N TYR A 412 -2.93 17.60 -12.79
CA TYR A 412 -3.02 18.26 -11.51
C TYR A 412 -1.87 17.80 -10.64
N PHE A 413 -1.23 18.74 -9.95
CA PHE A 413 -0.26 18.41 -8.92
C PHE A 413 -0.42 19.31 -7.71
N ASP A 414 0.06 18.84 -6.57
CA ASP A 414 0.40 19.67 -5.43
C ASP A 414 1.79 19.29 -4.93
N SER A 415 2.45 20.25 -4.27
CA SER A 415 3.79 20.07 -3.77
C SER A 415 3.93 20.58 -2.35
N LYS A 416 4.40 19.71 -1.45
CA LYS A 416 4.93 20.06 -0.14
C LYS A 416 6.23 20.88 -0.23
N ILE A 417 6.86 20.96 -1.42
CA ILE A 417 8.04 21.80 -1.66
C ILE A 417 7.72 23.31 -1.57
N GLY A 418 6.46 23.70 -1.33
CA GLY A 418 6.07 25.05 -0.90
C GLY A 418 6.82 25.61 0.33
N VAL A 419 7.76 24.86 0.91
CA VAL A 419 8.67 25.28 1.98
C VAL A 419 10.14 25.24 1.52
N LYS A 420 10.56 26.35 0.89
CA LYS A 420 11.92 26.91 0.80
C LYS A 420 13.11 25.94 0.95
N GLY A 421 13.55 25.44 -0.18
CA GLY A 421 14.91 25.01 -0.50
C GLY A 421 15.13 25.25 -1.99
N ASP A 422 16.36 25.37 -2.48
CA ASP A 422 16.67 25.49 -3.92
C ASP A 422 16.36 24.17 -4.68
N LEU A 423 15.10 23.70 -4.60
CA LEU A 423 14.64 22.42 -5.12
C LEU A 423 13.62 22.64 -6.23
N TRP A 424 13.87 21.98 -7.34
CA TRP A 424 12.97 21.92 -8.49
C TRP A 424 12.17 20.64 -8.38
N ALA A 425 10.85 20.73 -8.29
CA ALA A 425 9.97 19.58 -8.34
C ALA A 425 9.68 19.24 -9.80
N LEU A 426 10.05 18.04 -10.23
CA LEU A 426 9.69 17.53 -11.54
C LEU A 426 8.27 16.97 -11.49
N ILE A 427 7.35 17.54 -12.27
CA ILE A 427 5.95 17.12 -12.30
C ILE A 427 5.76 16.10 -13.41
N LEU A 428 6.23 16.44 -14.62
CA LEU A 428 6.30 15.55 -15.78
C LEU A 428 7.65 15.73 -16.47
N SER A 429 8.27 14.65 -16.90
CA SER A 429 9.50 14.74 -17.70
C SER A 429 9.63 13.58 -18.65
N ALA A 430 9.79 13.90 -19.92
CA ALA A 430 10.10 12.93 -20.94
C ALA A 430 11.63 12.70 -21.04
N ASN A 431 12.44 13.73 -20.81
CA ASN A 431 13.90 13.62 -20.74
C ASN A 431 14.51 14.84 -19.99
N PRO A 432 15.36 14.64 -18.95
CA PRO A 432 15.94 15.75 -18.20
C PRO A 432 17.33 16.16 -18.70
N ALA A 433 17.95 15.37 -19.58
CA ALA A 433 19.27 15.67 -20.12
C ALA A 433 19.16 16.70 -21.25
N ARG A 434 20.07 17.68 -21.24
CA ARG A 434 20.20 18.63 -22.36
C ARG A 434 20.67 17.89 -23.63
N PRO A 435 20.15 18.26 -24.81
CA PRO A 435 19.28 19.40 -25.12
C PRO A 435 17.76 19.07 -25.22
N ASN A 436 17.28 17.98 -24.61
CA ASN A 436 15.97 17.38 -24.94
C ASN A 436 14.91 17.54 -23.87
N LYS A 437 14.81 18.71 -23.22
CA LYS A 437 13.86 18.90 -22.12
C LYS A 437 12.45 19.07 -22.64
N ASP A 438 11.61 18.09 -22.33
CA ASP A 438 10.16 18.15 -22.48
C ASP A 438 9.58 17.85 -21.10
N GLN A 439 9.46 18.91 -20.31
CA GLN A 439 9.18 18.79 -18.89
C GLN A 439 8.35 19.95 -18.34
N VAL A 440 7.62 19.62 -17.28
CA VAL A 440 6.91 20.56 -16.43
C VAL A 440 7.54 20.47 -15.05
N THR A 441 8.02 21.60 -14.53
CA THR A 441 8.68 21.67 -13.23
C THR A 441 8.10 22.78 -12.37
N TYR A 442 8.22 22.66 -11.05
CA TYR A 442 7.86 23.71 -10.10
C TYR A 442 9.08 24.13 -9.28
N SER A 443 9.34 25.43 -9.22
CA SER A 443 10.36 26.03 -8.37
C SER A 443 9.68 26.76 -7.21
N SER A 444 9.88 26.28 -5.98
CA SER A 444 9.32 26.94 -4.80
C SER A 444 10.03 28.22 -4.41
N LYS A 445 11.33 28.32 -4.71
CA LYS A 445 12.10 29.56 -4.50
C LYS A 445 11.58 30.72 -5.35
N LEU A 446 11.26 30.44 -6.62
CA LEU A 446 10.72 31.45 -7.53
C LEU A 446 9.19 31.53 -7.46
N ASN A 447 8.55 30.57 -6.82
CA ASN A 447 7.11 30.32 -6.87
C ASN A 447 6.57 30.29 -8.32
N GLN A 448 7.26 29.54 -9.18
CA GLN A 448 6.97 29.48 -10.61
C GLN A 448 6.87 28.04 -11.10
N ILE A 449 5.92 27.79 -11.99
CA ILE A 449 5.84 26.57 -12.79
C ILE A 449 6.54 26.87 -14.11
N TRP A 450 7.50 26.02 -14.46
CA TRP A 450 8.34 26.12 -15.64
C TRP A 450 7.98 25.03 -16.63
N PHE A 451 8.00 25.43 -17.88
CA PHE A 451 7.74 24.60 -19.04
C PHE A 451 8.95 24.69 -19.93
N ASP A 452 9.70 23.59 -20.00
CA ASP A 452 10.86 23.49 -20.87
C ASP A 452 10.49 22.62 -22.07
N PHE A 453 10.73 23.15 -23.27
CA PHE A 453 10.49 22.46 -24.53
C PHE A 453 11.77 22.43 -25.36
N MET A 454 11.90 21.39 -26.18
CA MET A 454 12.92 21.39 -27.21
C MET A 454 12.44 22.18 -28.43
N THR A 455 13.22 23.18 -28.83
CA THR A 455 13.11 23.81 -30.15
C THR A 455 14.42 23.66 -30.91
N GLY A 456 14.76 22.41 -31.27
CA GLY A 456 15.76 21.99 -32.28
C GLY A 456 17.22 22.41 -32.14
N VAL A 457 17.52 23.54 -31.50
CA VAL A 457 18.85 24.15 -31.37
C VAL A 457 18.96 25.00 -30.09
N VAL A 458 17.84 25.44 -29.48
CA VAL A 458 17.85 26.31 -28.28
C VAL A 458 16.88 25.81 -27.21
N ASP A 459 17.27 25.91 -25.93
CA ASP A 459 16.36 25.71 -24.78
C ASP A 459 15.36 26.89 -24.77
N GLU A 460 14.09 26.67 -25.15
CA GLU A 460 13.03 27.64 -24.91
C GLU A 460 12.21 27.22 -23.69
N TYR A 461 12.11 28.12 -22.73
CA TYR A 461 11.33 27.91 -21.52
C TYR A 461 10.36 29.08 -21.31
N LYS A 462 9.23 28.78 -20.66
CA LYS A 462 8.42 29.83 -20.00
C LYS A 462 8.13 29.41 -18.59
N SER A 463 7.88 30.42 -17.79
CA SER A 463 7.37 30.23 -16.46
C SER A 463 6.17 31.11 -16.20
N VAL A 464 5.34 30.64 -15.28
CA VAL A 464 4.13 31.29 -14.81
C VAL A 464 4.11 31.18 -13.30
N THR A 465 3.56 32.17 -12.63
CA THR A 465 3.45 32.14 -11.17
C THR A 465 2.56 30.98 -10.75
N ALA A 466 3.03 30.16 -9.80
CA ALA A 466 2.23 29.05 -9.30
C ALA A 466 1.11 29.58 -8.40
N PRO A 467 -0.16 29.20 -8.63
CA PRO A 467 -1.22 29.44 -7.67
C PRO A 467 -0.97 28.58 -6.43
N ASN A 468 -1.39 29.10 -5.27
CA ASN A 468 -1.39 28.37 -4.00
C ASN A 468 -0.05 27.71 -3.61
N ASN A 469 1.08 28.35 -3.92
CA ASN A 469 2.44 27.86 -3.60
C ASN A 469 2.76 26.45 -4.12
N GLY A 470 2.40 26.17 -5.39
CA GLY A 470 2.79 24.92 -6.06
C GLY A 470 1.70 23.86 -6.10
N ALA A 471 0.43 24.27 -6.14
CA ALA A 471 -0.70 23.38 -6.36
C ALA A 471 -1.61 23.92 -7.47
N GLY A 472 -1.95 23.06 -8.43
CA GLY A 472 -2.85 23.43 -9.51
C GLY A 472 -2.90 22.44 -10.64
N LEU A 473 -3.94 22.61 -11.46
CA LEU A 473 -4.05 21.94 -12.73
C LEU A 473 -3.23 22.70 -13.77
N VAL A 474 -2.21 22.06 -14.30
CA VAL A 474 -1.37 22.62 -15.35
C VAL A 474 -1.73 22.00 -16.67
N THR A 475 -1.94 22.83 -17.69
CA THR A 475 -2.15 22.37 -19.06
C THR A 475 -1.16 23.02 -19.99
N VAL A 476 -0.56 22.19 -20.85
CA VAL A 476 0.35 22.57 -21.90
C VAL A 476 -0.20 22.08 -23.21
N ARG A 477 -0.39 22.99 -24.15
CA ARG A 477 -0.72 22.67 -25.53
C ARG A 477 0.45 23.10 -26.40
N ASN A 478 0.86 22.24 -27.32
CA ASN A 478 1.76 22.58 -28.42
C ASN A 478 0.95 22.43 -29.72
N GLY A 479 0.94 23.45 -30.58
CA GLY A 479 0.30 23.42 -31.88
C GLY A 479 1.14 24.15 -32.94
N GLN A 480 0.75 24.06 -34.21
CA GLN A 480 1.42 24.78 -35.31
C GLN A 480 1.32 26.31 -35.18
N ASP A 481 0.31 26.79 -34.45
CA ASP A 481 0.06 28.18 -34.08
C ASP A 481 0.79 28.60 -32.78
N GLY A 482 1.68 27.76 -32.27
CA GLY A 482 2.49 27.98 -31.06
C GLY A 482 2.01 27.17 -29.85
N ALA A 483 2.71 27.30 -28.72
CA ALA A 483 2.27 26.67 -27.48
C ALA A 483 1.19 27.52 -26.76
N VAL A 484 0.46 26.92 -25.83
CA VAL A 484 -0.41 27.60 -24.87
C VAL A 484 -0.23 26.93 -23.52
N ILE A 485 -0.05 27.73 -22.48
CA ILE A 485 0.03 27.28 -21.10
C ILE A 485 -1.20 27.79 -20.35
N SER A 486 -1.84 26.92 -19.57
CA SER A 486 -2.84 27.34 -18.59
C SER A 486 -2.56 26.78 -17.20
N ILE A 487 -3.00 27.51 -16.18
CA ILE A 487 -3.10 27.00 -14.82
C ILE A 487 -4.52 27.20 -14.31
N ASN A 488 -5.13 26.13 -13.82
CA ASN A 488 -6.52 26.11 -13.36
C ASN A 488 -7.50 26.70 -14.41
N GLY A 489 -7.22 26.47 -15.69
CA GLY A 489 -8.00 26.99 -16.82
C GLY A 489 -7.65 28.42 -17.23
N GLU A 490 -6.87 29.17 -16.45
CA GLU A 490 -6.42 30.51 -16.83
C GLU A 490 -5.29 30.43 -17.85
N VAL A 491 -5.59 30.84 -19.09
CA VAL A 491 -4.66 30.78 -20.22
C VAL A 491 -3.72 31.97 -20.22
N THR A 492 -2.43 31.71 -20.41
CA THR A 492 -1.43 32.72 -20.74
C THR A 492 -1.21 32.78 -22.25
N ASP A 493 -1.16 33.97 -22.83
CA ASP A 493 -0.74 34.16 -24.22
C ASP A 493 0.78 34.06 -24.31
N SER A 494 1.28 32.84 -24.43
CA SER A 494 2.71 32.56 -24.63
C SER A 494 2.90 31.82 -25.95
N GLN A 495 3.32 32.53 -26.99
CA GLN A 495 3.75 31.89 -28.24
C GLN A 495 5.19 31.41 -28.13
N PHE A 496 5.45 30.21 -28.63
CA PHE A 496 6.75 29.59 -28.79
C PHE A 496 6.85 29.05 -30.21
N ASN A 497 8.04 29.06 -30.79
CA ASN A 497 8.29 28.47 -32.11
C ASN A 497 8.92 27.10 -31.93
N ALA A 498 8.10 26.05 -31.92
CA ALA A 498 8.62 24.68 -32.03
C ALA A 498 9.36 24.55 -33.37
N SER A 499 10.67 24.29 -33.38
CA SER A 499 11.51 24.34 -34.59
C SER A 499 12.00 23.00 -35.19
N SER A 500 12.15 21.89 -34.43
CA SER A 500 12.30 20.52 -34.99
C SER A 500 12.00 19.37 -34.00
N ASP A 501 11.58 18.20 -34.52
CA ASP A 501 11.30 16.99 -33.74
C ASP A 501 12.33 16.67 -32.66
N ALA A 502 11.85 16.58 -31.42
CA ALA A 502 12.64 16.06 -30.32
C ALA A 502 12.86 14.55 -30.48
N LEU A 503 14.05 14.07 -30.09
CA LEU A 503 14.28 12.65 -29.88
C LEU A 503 13.19 12.11 -28.94
N MET A 504 12.36 11.19 -29.43
CA MET A 504 11.29 10.59 -28.65
C MET A 504 11.90 9.84 -27.47
N PRO A 505 11.60 10.22 -26.23
CA PRO A 505 12.05 9.45 -25.09
C PRO A 505 11.31 8.11 -25.05
N SER A 506 11.83 7.14 -24.30
CA SER A 506 11.16 5.84 -24.12
C SER A 506 10.08 5.87 -23.05
N LYS A 507 10.14 6.84 -22.13
CA LYS A 507 9.20 6.99 -21.01
C LYS A 507 8.90 8.45 -20.73
N ILE A 508 7.72 8.70 -20.19
CA ILE A 508 7.38 9.93 -19.49
C ILE A 508 7.35 9.58 -18.01
N TYR A 509 8.18 10.26 -17.22
CA TYR A 509 8.19 10.11 -15.79
C TYR A 509 7.30 11.15 -15.11
N ILE A 510 6.68 10.74 -14.01
CA ILE A 510 5.65 11.48 -13.29
C ILE A 510 6.16 11.68 -11.86
N GLY A 511 6.33 12.94 -11.46
CA GLY A 511 6.76 13.30 -10.11
C GLY A 511 8.25 13.09 -9.79
N GLY A 512 9.10 12.71 -10.75
CA GLY A 512 10.54 12.51 -10.52
C GLY A 512 11.21 11.77 -11.67
N HIS A 513 12.52 11.97 -11.91
CA HIS A 513 13.24 11.30 -13.00
C HIS A 513 14.48 10.57 -12.48
N PRO A 514 14.78 9.35 -12.99
CA PRO A 514 15.90 8.56 -12.50
C PRO A 514 17.26 9.24 -12.51
N SER A 515 17.56 9.99 -13.58
CA SER A 515 18.81 10.76 -13.74
C SER A 515 18.81 12.13 -13.07
N SER A 516 17.74 12.53 -12.37
CA SER A 516 17.66 13.79 -11.61
C SER A 516 17.06 13.54 -10.23
N PRO A 517 17.70 12.70 -9.39
CA PRO A 517 17.15 12.25 -8.10
C PRO A 517 16.81 13.41 -7.15
N GLY A 518 17.57 14.51 -7.19
CA GLY A 518 17.37 15.70 -6.36
C GLY A 518 16.17 16.56 -6.76
N SER A 519 15.46 16.23 -7.85
CA SER A 519 14.34 17.00 -8.38
C SER A 519 13.01 16.28 -8.30
N SER A 520 12.87 15.33 -7.37
CA SER A 520 11.61 14.62 -7.17
C SER A 520 10.55 15.54 -6.60
N LEU A 521 9.30 15.33 -6.99
CA LEU A 521 8.12 15.86 -6.32
C LEU A 521 8.03 15.28 -4.90
N PHE A 522 7.52 16.08 -3.97
CA PHE A 522 7.08 15.66 -2.66
C PHE A 522 5.65 16.14 -2.51
N GLY A 523 4.68 15.33 -2.91
CA GLY A 523 3.29 15.79 -3.04
C GLY A 523 2.49 14.83 -3.92
N HIS A 524 1.42 15.33 -4.53
CA HIS A 524 0.49 14.47 -5.26
C HIS A 524 0.42 14.81 -6.73
N VAL A 525 0.03 13.79 -7.51
CA VAL A 525 -0.35 13.92 -8.91
C VAL A 525 -1.74 13.34 -9.12
N ARG A 526 -2.56 14.03 -9.93
CA ARG A 526 -3.90 13.61 -10.34
C ARG A 526 -4.20 13.93 -11.79
N ASN A 527 -5.14 13.18 -12.35
CA ASN A 527 -5.77 13.47 -13.64
C ASN A 527 -4.76 13.79 -14.75
N LEU A 528 -3.76 12.91 -14.93
CA LEU A 528 -2.87 12.99 -16.07
C LEU A 528 -3.67 12.70 -17.35
N ARG A 529 -3.73 13.67 -18.24
CA ARG A 529 -4.46 13.63 -19.51
C ARG A 529 -3.52 14.02 -20.64
N ILE A 530 -3.50 13.24 -21.71
CA ILE A 530 -2.76 13.55 -22.94
C ILE A 530 -3.71 13.40 -24.11
N TRP A 531 -3.76 14.44 -24.94
CA TRP A 531 -4.43 14.44 -26.24
C TRP A 531 -3.38 14.51 -27.33
N HIS A 532 -3.49 13.63 -28.32
CA HIS A 532 -2.71 13.61 -29.56
C HIS A 532 -3.21 14.64 -30.57
N SER A 533 -3.79 15.72 -30.05
CA SER A 533 -4.27 16.88 -30.80
C SER A 533 -4.13 18.15 -29.95
N PRO A 534 -3.88 19.31 -30.56
CA PRO A 534 -3.90 20.58 -29.85
C PRO A 534 -5.35 21.00 -29.54
N LEU A 535 -5.70 21.17 -28.27
CA LEU A 535 -7.01 21.69 -27.85
C LEU A 535 -7.11 23.20 -28.09
N THR A 536 -8.31 23.71 -28.34
CA THR A 536 -8.55 25.16 -28.44
C THR A 536 -8.37 25.85 -27.09
N LYS A 537 -8.20 27.18 -27.08
CA LYS A 537 -8.11 27.95 -25.81
C LYS A 537 -9.38 27.80 -24.98
N GLU A 538 -10.54 27.74 -25.62
CA GLU A 538 -11.85 27.55 -24.99
C GLU A 538 -11.97 26.17 -24.35
N GLN A 539 -11.53 25.12 -25.06
CA GLN A 539 -11.45 23.76 -24.52
C GLN A 539 -10.50 23.70 -23.32
N ILE A 540 -9.33 24.34 -23.40
CA ILE A 540 -8.35 24.37 -22.29
C ILE A 540 -8.92 25.09 -21.06
N LYS A 541 -9.66 26.20 -21.25
CA LYS A 541 -10.35 26.91 -20.15
C LYS A 541 -11.43 26.04 -19.49
N ALA A 542 -12.03 25.15 -20.25
CA ALA A 542 -13.05 24.25 -19.74
C ALA A 542 -12.46 23.19 -18.81
N ILE A 543 -11.25 22.70 -19.10
CA ILE A 543 -10.57 21.69 -18.27
C ILE A 543 -10.36 22.22 -16.84
N ARG A 544 -11.03 21.58 -15.88
CA ARG A 544 -10.90 21.82 -14.45
C ARG A 544 -10.32 20.61 -13.71
#